data_AF-A0A5B7V6R9-F1
#
_entry.id   AF-A0A5B7V6R9-F1
#
_cell.length_a   1.000
_cell.length_b   1.000
_cell.length_c   1.000
_cell.angle_alpha   90.00
_cell.angle_beta   90.00
_cell.angle_gamma   90.00
#
_symmetry.space_group_name_H-M   'P 1'
#
loop_
_entity.id
_entity.type
_entity.pdbx_description
1 polymer ?
#
loop_
_entity_poly.entity_id
_entity_poly.type
_entity_poly.pdbx_seq_one_letter_code
_entity_poly.pdbx_strand_id
1 'polypeptide(L)' 'MARTSYRYVDWTLDSDPEQPTQRRIECASCPAASGDSPGQLGPDQWALRHAGDTGHRDYREIAIAHLHARPADEDA' A
#
# COMPACT_ATOMS: atom_id res chain seq x y z
N MET A 1 10.04 -30.56 37.25
CA MET A 1 10.47 -30.43 35.83
C MET A 1 9.37 -29.71 35.07
N ALA A 2 9.68 -28.61 34.38
CA ALA A 2 8.72 -27.94 33.51
C ALA A 2 8.76 -28.59 32.12
N ARG A 3 7.58 -28.86 31.54
CA ARG A 3 7.45 -29.42 30.18
C ARG A 3 7.37 -28.27 29.19
N THR A 4 8.32 -28.20 28.26
CA THR A 4 8.26 -27.28 27.12
C THR A 4 7.53 -27.95 25.97
N SER A 5 6.62 -27.24 25.32
CA SER A 5 5.97 -27.67 24.08
C SER A 5 6.12 -26.60 23.00
N TYR A 6 6.37 -27.04 21.77
CA TYR A 6 6.30 -26.20 20.57
C TYR A 6 4.93 -26.38 19.92
N ARG A 7 4.43 -25.31 19.28
CA ARG A 7 3.20 -25.34 18.50
C ARG A 7 3.41 -24.70 17.15
N TYR A 8 2.83 -25.29 16.12
CA TYR A 8 2.73 -24.71 14.79
C TYR A 8 1.40 -23.99 14.68
N VAL A 9 1.45 -22.76 14.17
CA VAL A 9 0.29 -21.88 14.03
C VAL A 9 0.30 -21.23 12.66
N ASP A 10 -0.89 -21.02 12.12
CA ASP A 10 -1.07 -20.13 10.99
C ASP A 10 -0.86 -18.68 11.43
N TRP A 11 -0.44 -17.84 10.49
CA TRP A 11 -0.19 -16.42 10.71
C TRP A 11 -1.12 -15.60 9.81
N THR A 12 -1.61 -14.49 10.33
CA THR A 12 -2.39 -13.51 9.57
C THR A 12 -1.57 -12.24 9.36
N LEU A 13 -1.88 -11.53 8.28
CA LEU A 13 -1.41 -10.18 8.02
C LEU A 13 -2.60 -9.23 8.08
N ASP A 14 -2.49 -8.19 8.89
CA ASP A 14 -3.49 -7.15 9.03
C ASP A 14 -2.87 -5.78 8.73
N SER A 15 -3.67 -4.84 8.23
CA SER A 15 -3.20 -3.47 7.99
C SER A 15 -3.02 -2.70 9.30
N ASP A 16 -1.97 -1.89 9.37
CA ASP A 16 -1.75 -0.96 10.47
C ASP A 16 -2.77 0.20 10.40
N PRO A 17 -3.69 0.33 11.37
CA PRO A 17 -4.69 1.38 11.37
C PRO A 17 -4.10 2.78 11.61
N GLU A 18 -2.91 2.89 12.23
CA GLU A 18 -2.24 4.16 12.48
C GLU A 18 -1.44 4.65 11.25
N GLN A 19 -1.18 3.76 10.30
CA GLN A 19 -0.40 4.05 9.10
C GLN A 19 -1.22 3.77 7.83
N PRO A 20 -2.11 4.68 7.43
CA PRO A 20 -3.02 4.48 6.30
C PRO A 20 -2.24 4.29 5.00
N THR A 21 -2.81 3.47 4.11
CA THR A 21 -2.26 3.18 2.79
C THR A 21 -1.93 4.47 2.04
N GLN A 22 -0.67 4.61 1.63
CA GLN A 22 -0.22 5.69 0.77
C GLN A 22 -0.30 5.25 -0.69
N ARG A 23 -0.70 6.16 -1.56
CA ARG A 23 -0.85 5.95 -3.00
C ARG A 23 -0.10 6.99 -3.78
N ARG A 24 0.49 6.57 -4.89
CA ARG A 24 1.22 7.40 -5.82
C ARG A 24 0.96 6.90 -7.24
N ILE A 25 0.82 7.82 -8.18
CA ILE A 25 0.79 7.50 -9.60
C ILE A 25 2.04 8.06 -10.27
N GLU A 26 2.62 7.25 -11.15
CA GLU A 26 3.78 7.57 -11.98
C GLU A 26 3.38 7.56 -13.45
N CYS A 27 3.91 8.50 -14.23
CA CYS A 27 3.79 8.44 -15.68
C CYS A 27 4.70 7.32 -16.21
N ALA A 28 4.19 6.49 -17.13
CA ALA A 28 5.01 5.46 -17.77
C ALA A 28 5.84 5.99 -18.95
N SER A 29 5.53 7.20 -19.44
CA SER A 29 6.20 7.84 -20.57
C SER A 29 7.30 8.84 -20.16
N CYS A 30 7.29 9.30 -18.90
CA CYS A 30 8.27 10.26 -18.38
C CYS A 30 8.47 10.08 -16.86
N PRO A 31 9.50 10.68 -16.24
CA PRO A 31 9.83 10.43 -14.83
C PRO A 31 8.92 11.17 -13.83
N ALA A 32 7.83 11.80 -14.27
CA ALA A 32 6.96 12.57 -13.39
C ALA A 32 6.06 11.68 -12.53
N ALA A 33 5.75 12.13 -11.30
CA ALA A 33 4.88 11.42 -10.36
C ALA A 33 4.04 12.39 -9.51
N SER A 34 2.93 11.89 -8.95
CA SER A 34 1.98 12.67 -8.14
C SER A 34 2.48 13.06 -6.75
N GLY A 35 3.51 12.38 -6.25
CA GLY A 35 3.79 12.32 -4.81
C GLY A 35 2.87 11.33 -4.09
N ASP A 36 3.21 11.01 -2.84
CA ASP A 36 2.44 10.10 -2.00
C ASP A 36 1.22 10.79 -1.39
N SER A 37 0.10 10.09 -1.32
CA SER A 37 -1.19 10.59 -0.82
C SER A 37 -1.94 9.50 -0.06
N PRO A 38 -2.62 9.81 1.06
CA PRO A 38 -3.40 8.83 1.84
C PRO A 38 -4.70 8.36 1.14
N GLY A 39 -4.93 8.74 -0.11
CA GLY A 39 -6.13 8.39 -0.86
C GLY A 39 -6.00 8.60 -2.36
N GLN A 40 -6.95 8.04 -3.10
CA GLN A 40 -6.91 7.94 -4.56
C GLN A 40 -7.04 9.28 -5.29
N LEU A 41 -7.84 10.19 -4.75
CA LEU A 41 -8.28 11.38 -5.47
C LEU A 41 -7.12 12.29 -5.89
N GLY A 42 -6.12 12.48 -5.03
CA GLY A 42 -4.96 13.32 -5.33
C GLY A 42 -4.13 12.80 -6.51
N PRO A 43 -3.65 11.53 -6.47
CA PRO A 43 -2.94 10.91 -7.57
C PRO A 43 -3.74 10.87 -8.89
N ASP A 44 -5.03 10.58 -8.84
CA ASP A 44 -5.90 10.57 -10.03
C ASP A 44 -5.99 11.96 -10.67
N GLN A 45 -6.24 13.00 -9.87
CA GLN A 45 -6.29 14.39 -10.36
C GLN A 45 -4.95 14.81 -10.98
N TRP A 46 -3.83 14.41 -10.36
CA TRP A 46 -2.51 14.65 -10.93
C TRP A 46 -2.35 13.98 -12.30
N ALA A 47 -2.73 12.70 -12.42
CA ALA A 47 -2.58 11.94 -13.67
C ALA A 47 -3.45 12.51 -14.79
N LEU A 48 -4.70 12.86 -14.50
CA LEU A 48 -5.61 13.49 -15.46
C LEU A 48 -5.09 14.84 -15.94
N ARG A 49 -4.58 15.68 -15.02
CA ARG A 49 -3.95 16.95 -15.39
C ARG A 49 -2.70 16.73 -16.23
N HIS A 50 -1.82 15.82 -15.82
CA HIS A 50 -0.60 15.49 -16.57
C HIS A 50 -0.92 14.99 -17.99
N ALA A 51 -1.98 14.18 -18.15
CA ALA A 51 -2.44 13.71 -19.44
C ALA A 51 -2.91 14.86 -20.34
N GLY A 52 -3.64 15.82 -19.76
CA GLY A 52 -4.08 17.02 -20.48
C GLY A 52 -2.92 17.90 -20.93
N ASP A 53 -1.91 18.10 -20.07
CA ASP A 53 -0.79 19.00 -20.34
C ASP A 53 0.24 18.41 -21.31
N THR A 54 0.41 17.08 -21.32
CA THR A 54 1.50 16.41 -22.05
C THR A 54 1.04 15.48 -23.16
N GLY A 55 -0.22 15.04 -23.13
CA GLY A 55 -0.73 13.99 -24.01
C GLY A 55 -0.34 12.56 -23.62
N HIS A 56 0.42 12.36 -22.53
CA HIS A 56 0.74 11.01 -22.02
C HIS A 56 -0.51 10.32 -21.46
N ARG A 57 -0.68 9.02 -21.77
CA ARG A 57 -1.91 8.26 -21.42
C ARG A 57 -1.65 7.01 -20.57
N ASP A 58 -0.40 6.62 -20.43
CA ASP A 58 0.00 5.42 -19.70
C ASP A 58 0.53 5.81 -18.32
N TYR A 59 -0.08 5.23 -17.28
CA TYR A 59 0.21 5.53 -15.89
C TYR A 59 0.30 4.24 -15.07
N ARG A 60 1.13 4.25 -14.03
CA ARG A 60 1.29 3.16 -13.08
C ARG A 60 0.92 3.65 -11.68
N GLU A 61 0.05 2.91 -11.00
CA GLU A 61 -0.23 3.13 -9.59
C GLU A 61 0.70 2.30 -8.70
N ILE A 62 1.15 2.91 -7.60
CA ILE A 62 1.87 2.28 -6.50
C ILE A 62 1.07 2.55 -5.24
N ALA A 63 0.68 1.49 -4.53
CA ALA A 63 0.03 1.56 -3.23
C ALA A 63 0.90 0.87 -2.17
N ILE A 64 1.16 1.57 -1.06
CA ILE A 64 2.02 1.11 0.04
C ILE A 64 1.17 1.08 1.31
N ALA A 65 1.03 -0.10 1.91
CA ALA A 65 0.38 -0.30 3.20
C ALA A 65 1.37 -0.89 4.19
N HIS A 66 1.33 -0.41 5.43
CA HIS A 66 2.05 -1.03 6.53
C HIS A 66 1.20 -2.18 7.09
N LEU A 67 1.83 -3.33 7.28
CA LEU A 67 1.16 -4.56 7.69
C LEU A 67 1.82 -5.12 8.96
N HIS A 68 1.00 -5.69 9.84
CA HIS A 68 1.43 -6.43 11.02
C HIS A 68 1.15 -7.91 10.84
N ALA A 69 2.14 -8.74 11.15
CA ALA A 69 1.99 -10.19 11.19
C ALA A 69 1.68 -10.65 12.61
N ARG A 70 0.64 -11.46 12.80
CA ARG A 70 0.29 -12.03 14.10
C ARG A 70 -0.10 -13.51 14.00
N PRO A 71 0.14 -14.34 15.03
CA PRO A 71 -0.43 -15.68 15.12
C PRO A 71 -1.95 -15.60 15.01
N ALA A 72 -2.55 -16.47 14.19
CA ALA A 72 -3.98 -16.44 13.88
C ALA A 72 -4.89 -16.71 15.10
N ASP A 73 -4.32 -17.21 16.19
CA ASP A 73 -5.04 -17.61 17.40
C ASP A 73 -4.58 -16.86 18.66
N GLU A 74 -3.87 -15.74 18.49
CA GLU A 74 -3.48 -14.85 19.60
C GLU A 74 -4.71 -14.32 20.38
N ASP A 75 -5.91 -14.35 19.78
CA ASP A 75 -7.18 -13.92 20.38
C ASP A 75 -8.14 -15.09 20.79
N ALA A 76 -7.69 -16.36 20.72
CA ALA A 76 -8.54 -17.55 20.93
C ALA A 76 -8.57 -18.09 22.37
#